data_AF-A0A662AYM7-F1
#
_entry.id   AF-A0A662AYM7-F1
#
_cell.length_a   1.000
_cell.length_b   1.000
_cell.length_c   1.000
_cell.angle_alpha   90.00
_cell.angle_beta   90.00
_cell.angle_gamma   90.00
#
_symmetry.space_group_name_H-M   'P 1'
#
loop_
_entity.id
_entity.type
_entity.pdbx_description
1 polymer ?
#
loop_
_entity_poly.entity_id
_entity_poly.type
_entity_poly.pdbx_seq_one_letter_code
_entity_poly.pdbx_strand_id
1 'polypeptide(L)'
;MEQFTPREYLLIDIANNFGLDRTEWNTRLTWVQDNINDLEYIDNAKHPILYRKAVRALRVVDSGGPTNHIMGLDATASGLQLMACMSGCHKTGFEVNLINDGIRHDVYSSIGGYMNTQVKRDRPFTRDDMKDPLMTKQMVT
;
A
#
# COMPACT_ATOMS: atom_id res chain seq x y z
N MET A 1 7.29 8.27 13.10
CA MET A 1 6.77 8.77 11.82
C MET A 1 7.97 9.27 11.04
N GLU A 2 8.30 8.59 9.95
CA GLU A 2 9.36 9.02 9.05
C GLU A 2 8.85 10.20 8.20
N GLN A 3 9.74 11.13 7.87
CA GLN A 3 9.43 12.31 7.06
C GLN A 3 10.08 12.14 5.69
N PHE A 4 9.32 12.42 4.64
CA PHE A 4 9.79 12.37 3.26
C PHE A 4 9.73 13.75 2.62
N THR A 5 10.65 14.01 1.70
CA THR A 5 10.64 15.20 0.86
C THR A 5 9.48 15.15 -0.14
N PRO A 6 9.05 16.30 -0.70
CA PRO A 6 8.01 16.31 -1.73
C PRO A 6 8.35 15.43 -2.95
N ARG A 7 9.64 15.35 -3.31
CA ARG A 7 10.10 14.48 -4.40
C ARG A 7 9.98 13.01 -4.02
N GLU A 8 10.40 12.61 -2.81
CA GLU A 8 10.27 11.22 -2.34
C GLU A 8 8.81 10.78 -2.24
N TYR A 9 7.91 11.65 -1.81
CA TYR A 9 6.47 11.40 -1.86
C TYR A 9 5.95 11.11 -3.27
N LEU A 10 6.49 11.78 -4.29
CA LEU A 10 6.17 11.51 -5.69
C LEU A 10 6.73 10.15 -6.15
N LEU A 11 7.94 9.77 -5.72
CA LEU A 11 8.48 8.43 -5.98
C LEU A 11 7.61 7.35 -5.32
N ILE A 12 7.17 7.58 -4.08
CA ILE A 12 6.25 6.68 -3.38
C ILE A 12 4.94 6.51 -4.16
N ASP A 13 4.36 7.61 -4.68
CA ASP A 13 3.14 7.55 -5.49
C ASP A 13 3.33 6.74 -6.79
N ILE A 14 4.48 6.88 -7.45
CA ILE A 14 4.84 6.06 -8.63
C ILE A 14 4.89 4.57 -8.25
N ALA A 15 5.59 4.22 -7.17
CA ALA A 15 5.68 2.84 -6.71
C ALA A 15 4.32 2.25 -6.28
N ASN A 16 3.47 3.06 -5.64
CA ASN A 16 2.12 2.65 -5.25
C ASN A 16 1.27 2.30 -6.47
N ASN A 17 1.28 3.16 -7.49
CA ASN A 17 0.53 2.95 -8.72
C ASN A 17 1.09 1.80 -9.58
N PHE A 18 2.39 1.50 -9.46
CA PHE A 18 2.97 0.29 -10.04
C PHE A 18 2.44 -0.99 -9.38
N GLY A 19 2.25 -0.98 -8.05
CA GLY A 19 1.69 -2.10 -7.28
C GLY A 19 2.52 -2.52 -6.06
N LEU A 20 3.48 -1.70 -5.65
CA LEU A 20 4.31 -1.90 -4.45
C LEU A 20 3.71 -1.23 -3.20
N ASP A 21 2.41 -0.97 -3.20
CA ASP A 21 1.66 -0.31 -2.12
C ASP A 21 1.71 -1.05 -0.77
N ARG A 22 2.21 -2.29 -0.78
CA ARG A 22 2.33 -3.19 0.37
C ARG A 22 3.76 -3.38 0.89
N THR A 23 4.78 -2.85 0.20
CA THR A 23 6.18 -2.97 0.66
C THR A 23 6.55 -1.81 1.59
N GLU A 24 7.70 -1.90 2.24
CA GLU A 24 8.25 -0.80 3.03
C GLU A 24 8.57 0.42 2.16
N TRP A 25 8.62 1.61 2.78
CA TRP A 25 8.89 2.87 2.07
C TRP A 25 10.24 2.85 1.35
N ASN A 26 11.30 2.36 2.01
CA ASN A 26 12.64 2.27 1.42
C ASN A 26 12.64 1.41 0.16
N THR A 27 11.96 0.26 0.19
CA THR A 27 11.83 -0.61 -0.99
C THR A 27 11.15 0.11 -2.15
N ARG A 28 10.12 0.92 -1.87
CA ARG A 28 9.41 1.71 -2.90
C ARG A 28 10.34 2.76 -3.51
N LEU A 29 11.07 3.49 -2.67
CA LEU A 29 12.00 4.53 -3.09
C LEU A 29 13.13 3.95 -3.94
N THR A 30 13.79 2.88 -3.47
CA THR A 30 14.86 2.20 -4.20
C THR A 30 14.37 1.69 -5.54
N TRP A 31 13.20 1.04 -5.59
CA TRP A 31 12.66 0.52 -6.86
C TRP A 31 12.49 1.64 -7.90
N VAL A 32 11.94 2.80 -7.53
CA VAL A 32 11.78 3.91 -8.48
C VAL A 32 13.13 4.51 -8.88
N GLN A 33 14.08 4.61 -7.95
CA GLN A 33 15.41 5.13 -8.23
C GLN A 33 16.19 4.22 -9.19
N ASP A 34 16.11 2.91 -9.00
CA ASP A 34 16.79 1.92 -9.86
C ASP A 34 16.21 1.93 -11.29
N ASN A 35 14.91 2.21 -11.42
CA ASN A 35 14.21 2.26 -12.71
C ASN A 35 14.04 3.69 -13.24
N ILE A 36 14.72 4.68 -12.66
CA ILE A 36 14.43 6.11 -12.86
C ILE A 36 14.46 6.54 -14.32
N ASN A 37 15.27 5.91 -15.16
CA ASN A 37 15.40 6.26 -16.59
C ASN A 37 14.40 5.53 -17.49
N ASP A 38 13.79 4.45 -16.99
CA ASP A 38 13.00 3.52 -17.79
C ASP A 38 11.52 3.46 -17.37
N LEU A 39 11.11 4.30 -16.41
CA LEU A 39 9.74 4.34 -15.86
C LEU A 39 8.66 4.43 -16.96
N GLU A 40 8.92 5.14 -18.07
CA GLU A 40 7.98 5.28 -19.18
C GLU A 40 7.73 3.98 -19.96
N TYR A 41 8.68 3.04 -19.92
CA TYR A 41 8.63 1.79 -20.68
C TYR A 41 8.06 0.63 -19.87
N ILE A 42 7.65 0.87 -18.62
CA ILE A 42 7.06 -0.13 -17.74
C ILE A 42 5.55 -0.23 -18.02
N ASP A 43 5.13 -1.30 -18.71
CA ASP A 43 3.73 -1.50 -19.13
C ASP A 43 2.90 -2.38 -18.17
N ASN A 44 3.52 -3.02 -17.18
CA ASN A 44 2.86 -3.95 -16.25
C ASN A 44 2.42 -3.30 -14.92
N ALA A 45 2.23 -1.98 -14.89
CA ALA A 45 1.73 -1.28 -13.71
C ALA A 45 0.29 -1.69 -13.36
N LYS A 46 -0.01 -1.88 -12.07
CA LYS A 46 -1.35 -2.19 -11.56
C LYS A 46 -2.37 -1.09 -11.92
N HIS A 47 -1.95 0.17 -11.92
CA HIS A 47 -2.77 1.32 -12.31
C HIS A 47 -2.08 2.14 -13.42
N PRO A 48 -2.13 1.71 -14.69
CA PRO A 48 -1.28 2.28 -15.76
C PRO A 48 -1.46 3.79 -15.98
N ILE A 49 -2.70 4.27 -15.95
CA ILE A 49 -3.01 5.69 -16.21
C ILE A 49 -2.47 6.59 -15.08
N LEU A 50 -2.70 6.19 -13.82
CA LEU A 50 -2.23 6.93 -12.65
C LEU A 50 -0.70 6.88 -12.54
N TYR A 51 -0.12 5.71 -12.82
CA TYR A 51 1.32 5.52 -12.89
C TYR A 51 1.96 6.49 -13.91
N ARG A 52 1.50 6.50 -15.16
CA ARG A 52 2.03 7.41 -16.20
C ARG A 52 1.85 8.89 -15.84
N LYS A 53 0.74 9.24 -15.17
CA LYS A 53 0.49 10.60 -14.67
C LYS A 53 1.56 11.00 -13.64
N ALA A 54 1.86 10.12 -12.68
CA ALA A 54 2.87 10.36 -11.65
C ALA A 54 4.30 10.42 -12.23
N VAL A 55 4.63 9.53 -13.18
CA VAL A 55 5.92 9.56 -13.90
C VAL A 55 6.10 10.89 -14.65
N ARG A 56 5.07 11.36 -15.36
CA ARG A 56 5.11 12.66 -16.05
C ARG A 56 5.31 13.82 -15.06
N ALA A 57 4.64 13.78 -13.91
CA ALA A 57 4.83 14.79 -12.87
C ALA A 57 6.28 14.79 -12.36
N LEU A 58 6.91 13.62 -12.21
CA LEU A 58 8.30 13.52 -11.80
C LEU A 58 9.25 14.16 -12.82
N ARG A 59 9.05 13.92 -14.12
CA ARG A 59 9.86 14.57 -15.17
C ARG A 59 9.74 16.09 -15.15
N VAL A 60 8.55 16.62 -14.91
CA VAL A 60 8.33 18.07 -14.77
C VAL A 60 9.12 18.61 -13.58
N VAL A 61 9.03 17.95 -12.42
CA VAL A 61 9.75 18.34 -11.20
C VAL A 61 11.27 18.26 -11.39
N ASP A 62 11.78 17.19 -11.99
CA ASP A 62 13.21 17.01 -12.27
C ASP A 62 13.74 18.06 -13.25
N SER A 63 12.90 18.57 -14.16
CA SER A 63 13.22 19.70 -15.05
C SER A 63 13.11 21.08 -14.38
N GLY A 64 12.75 21.15 -13.09
CA GLY A 64 12.56 22.40 -12.34
C GLY A 64 11.21 23.08 -12.56
N GLY A 65 10.26 22.40 -13.20
CA GLY A 65 8.91 22.91 -13.46
C GLY A 65 7.96 22.73 -12.27
N PRO A 66 6.93 23.58 -12.15
CA PRO A 66 5.88 23.40 -11.14
C PRO A 66 4.95 22.24 -11.51
N THR A 67 4.45 21.52 -10.51
CA THR A 67 3.46 20.45 -10.68
C THR A 67 2.29 20.63 -9.71
N ASN A 68 1.08 20.38 -10.20
CA ASN A 68 -0.15 20.32 -9.39
C ASN A 68 -0.60 18.86 -9.21
N HIS A 69 0.33 17.92 -9.27
CA HIS A 69 0.04 16.50 -9.10
C HIS A 69 -0.36 16.22 -7.65
N ILE A 70 -1.53 15.61 -7.48
CA ILE A 70 -2.04 15.17 -6.18
C ILE A 70 -1.69 13.71 -6.02
N MET A 71 -0.99 13.39 -4.94
CA MET A 71 -0.68 12.01 -4.55
C MET A 71 -1.80 11.39 -3.71
N GLY A 72 -1.99 10.09 -3.85
CA GLY A 72 -2.92 9.32 -3.02
C GLY A 72 -2.20 8.58 -1.89
N LEU A 73 -2.69 8.71 -0.67
CA LEU A 73 -2.27 7.89 0.47
C LEU A 73 -3.50 7.22 1.08
N ASP A 74 -3.60 5.91 0.89
CA ASP A 74 -4.76 5.14 1.32
C ASP A 74 -4.59 4.57 2.73
N ALA A 75 -5.68 4.62 3.48
CA ALA A 75 -5.79 4.00 4.79
C ALA A 75 -5.79 2.46 4.68
N THR A 76 -5.05 1.81 5.56
CA THR A 76 -4.84 0.36 5.54
C THR A 76 -5.98 -0.32 6.29
N ALA A 77 -7.05 -0.67 5.58
CA ALA A 77 -8.28 -1.23 6.17
C ALA A 77 -8.97 -0.27 7.17
N SER A 78 -9.43 0.88 6.68
CA SER A 78 -10.01 1.97 7.48
C SER A 78 -11.07 1.54 8.51
N GLY A 79 -11.98 0.62 8.16
CA GLY A 79 -12.99 0.13 9.10
C GLY A 79 -12.40 -0.60 10.31
N LEU A 80 -11.40 -1.47 10.09
CA LEU A 80 -10.68 -2.14 11.18
C LEU A 80 -9.83 -1.16 12.00
N GLN A 81 -9.24 -0.14 11.37
CA GLN A 81 -8.52 0.92 12.08
C GLN A 81 -9.45 1.65 13.06
N LEU A 82 -10.63 2.07 12.60
CA LEU A 82 -11.61 2.74 13.46
C LEU A 82 -12.09 1.82 14.58
N MET A 83 -12.40 0.56 14.29
CA MET A 83 -12.81 -0.39 15.32
C MET A 83 -11.71 -0.68 16.35
N ALA A 84 -10.45 -0.78 15.93
CA ALA A 84 -9.32 -0.96 16.84
C ALA A 84 -9.17 0.25 17.78
N CYS A 85 -9.31 1.48 17.26
CA CYS A 85 -9.31 2.69 18.06
C CYS A 85 -10.47 2.71 19.07
N MET A 86 -11.69 2.41 18.63
CA MET A 86 -12.89 2.44 19.49
C MET A 86 -12.87 1.35 20.58
N SER A 87 -12.38 0.15 20.24
CA SER A 87 -12.29 -0.98 21.18
C SER A 87 -11.04 -0.97 22.05
N GLY A 88 -10.05 -0.11 21.75
CA GLY A 88 -8.74 -0.13 22.41
C GLY A 88 -7.92 -1.40 22.13
N CYS A 89 -8.24 -2.15 21.07
CA CYS A 89 -7.58 -3.41 20.78
C CYS A 89 -6.19 -3.20 20.16
N HIS A 90 -5.14 -3.30 20.97
CA HIS A 90 -3.75 -3.15 20.48
C HIS A 90 -3.36 -4.19 19.44
N LYS A 91 -3.81 -5.44 19.57
CA LYS A 91 -3.50 -6.51 18.61
C LYS A 91 -3.97 -6.15 17.20
N THR A 92 -5.23 -5.72 17.08
CA THR A 92 -5.77 -5.24 15.81
C THR A 92 -5.02 -3.98 15.37
N GLY A 93 -4.71 -3.07 16.30
CA GLY A 93 -3.94 -1.84 16.04
C GLY A 93 -2.57 -2.07 15.40
N PHE A 94 -1.84 -3.14 15.77
CA PHE A 94 -0.60 -3.54 15.11
C PHE A 94 -0.85 -4.00 13.66
N GLU A 95 -1.77 -4.94 13.45
CA GLU A 95 -2.08 -5.51 12.13
C GLU A 95 -2.59 -4.47 11.11
N VAL A 96 -3.18 -3.37 11.59
CA VAL A 96 -3.71 -2.28 10.77
C VAL A 96 -2.85 -1.02 10.80
N ASN A 97 -1.59 -1.12 11.24
CA ASN A 97 -0.58 -0.05 11.19
C ASN A 97 -0.94 1.22 11.98
N LEU A 98 -1.79 1.10 13.01
CA LEU A 98 -2.03 2.19 13.97
C LEU A 98 -0.91 2.29 15.01
N ILE A 99 -0.28 1.16 15.33
CA ILE A 99 0.88 1.09 16.21
C ILE A 99 2.09 0.76 15.36
N ASN A 100 3.15 1.56 15.47
CA ASN A 100 4.36 1.41 14.68
C ASN A 100 5.29 0.35 15.30
N ASP A 101 5.59 -0.69 14.55
CA ASP A 101 6.62 -1.69 14.86
C ASP A 101 7.71 -1.78 13.77
N GLY A 102 7.71 -0.82 12.83
CA GLY A 102 8.65 -0.76 11.71
C GLY A 102 8.28 -1.61 10.50
N ILE A 103 7.20 -2.40 10.57
CA ILE A 103 6.78 -3.29 9.49
C ILE A 103 5.45 -2.80 8.90
N ARG A 104 5.33 -2.88 7.58
CA ARG A 104 4.07 -2.59 6.88
C ARG A 104 3.17 -3.84 6.87
N HIS A 105 2.18 -3.88 7.76
CA HIS A 105 1.25 -5.00 7.91
C HIS A 105 0.11 -5.01 6.91
N ASP A 106 -0.22 -6.18 6.36
CA ASP A 106 -1.40 -6.41 5.54
C ASP A 106 -2.31 -7.43 6.22
N VAL A 107 -3.23 -6.94 7.07
CA VAL A 107 -4.17 -7.74 7.87
C VAL A 107 -4.88 -8.84 7.07
N TYR A 108 -5.22 -8.59 5.81
CA TYR A 108 -5.89 -9.57 4.95
C TYR A 108 -4.97 -10.76 4.63
N SER A 109 -3.68 -10.49 4.41
CA SER A 109 -2.67 -11.52 4.17
C SER A 109 -2.32 -12.26 5.46
N SER A 110 -2.22 -11.56 6.60
CA SER A 110 -1.99 -12.17 7.92
C SER A 110 -3.09 -13.18 8.27
N ILE A 111 -4.36 -12.79 8.12
CA ILE A 111 -5.51 -13.67 8.41
C ILE A 111 -5.55 -14.87 7.45
N GLY A 112 -5.30 -14.65 6.15
CA GLY A 112 -5.21 -15.75 5.18
C GLY A 112 -4.13 -16.76 5.55
N GLY A 113 -2.96 -16.26 5.97
CA GLY A 113 -1.87 -17.09 6.48
C GLY A 113 -2.29 -17.92 7.70
N TYR A 114 -2.92 -17.29 8.70
CA TYR A 114 -3.43 -17.99 9.87
C TYR A 114 -4.48 -19.05 9.49
N MET A 115 -5.43 -18.73 8.63
CA MET A 115 -6.45 -19.67 8.17
C MET A 115 -5.85 -20.88 7.45
N ASN A 116 -4.80 -20.69 6.65
CA ASN A 116 -4.08 -21.77 5.99
C ASN A 116 -3.38 -22.72 6.97
N THR A 117 -3.00 -22.25 8.17
CA THR A 117 -2.45 -23.15 9.22
C THR A 117 -3.52 -24.03 9.85
N GLN A 118 -4.76 -23.52 9.97
CA GLN A 118 -5.84 -24.19 10.68
C GLN A 118 -6.67 -25.10 9.77
N VAL A 119 -6.84 -24.72 8.50
CA VAL A 119 -7.73 -25.39 7.56
C VAL A 119 -6.89 -26.04 6.45
N LYS A 120 -6.82 -27.38 6.46
CA LYS A 120 -6.16 -28.14 5.39
C LYS A 120 -7.07 -28.16 4.15
N ARG A 121 -6.65 -27.49 3.08
CA ARG A 121 -7.30 -27.50 1.76
C ARG A 121 -6.26 -27.58 0.66
N ASP A 122 -6.69 -28.07 -0.51
CA ASP A 122 -5.82 -28.21 -1.68
C ASP A 122 -5.37 -26.84 -2.25
N ARG A 123 -6.21 -25.80 -2.09
CA ARG A 123 -5.88 -24.43 -2.46
C ARG A 123 -5.75 -23.55 -1.20
N PRO A 124 -4.62 -22.85 -1.01
CA PRO A 124 -4.47 -21.90 0.09
C PRO A 124 -5.37 -20.68 -0.11
N PHE A 125 -5.87 -20.12 0.99
CA PHE A 125 -6.53 -18.83 1.01
C PHE A 125 -5.56 -17.74 0.56
N THR A 126 -5.96 -17.01 -0.46
CA THR A 126 -5.25 -15.83 -0.93
C THR A 126 -5.80 -14.58 -0.25
N ARG A 127 -5.04 -13.49 -0.33
CA ARG A 127 -5.47 -12.18 0.17
C ARG A 127 -6.83 -11.77 -0.41
N ASP A 128 -7.04 -11.97 -1.70
CA ASP A 128 -8.27 -11.55 -2.37
C ASP A 128 -9.47 -12.37 -1.90
N ASP A 129 -9.27 -13.66 -1.59
CA ASP A 129 -10.29 -14.50 -0.97
C ASP A 129 -10.68 -13.98 0.43
N MET A 130 -9.74 -13.38 1.15
CA MET A 130 -9.95 -12.83 2.50
C MET A 130 -10.48 -11.39 2.50
N LYS A 131 -10.13 -10.61 1.47
CA LYS A 131 -10.41 -9.17 1.41
C LYS A 131 -11.91 -8.89 1.46
N ASP A 132 -12.68 -9.53 0.57
CA ASP A 132 -14.10 -9.28 0.43
C ASP A 132 -14.92 -9.63 1.68
N PRO A 133 -14.79 -10.83 2.29
CA PRO A 133 -15.54 -11.15 3.51
C PRO A 133 -15.12 -10.27 4.68
N LEU A 134 -13.83 -9.95 4.80
CA LEU A 134 -13.33 -9.11 5.89
C LEU A 134 -13.71 -7.64 5.73
N MET A 135 -13.92 -7.13 4.52
CA MET A 135 -14.41 -5.76 4.30
C MET A 135 -15.93 -5.65 4.48
N THR A 136 -16.69 -6.66 4.06
CA THR A 136 -18.17 -6.61 4.05
C THR A 136 -18.80 -6.91 5.40
N LYS A 137 -18.21 -7.78 6.22
CA LYS A 137 -18.81 -8.24 7.49
C LYS A 137 -18.38 -7.47 8.74
N GLN A 138 -17.73 -6.31 8.60
CA GLN A 138 -17.27 -5.53 9.76
C GLN A 138 -18.42 -4.89 10.58
N MET A 139 -19.64 -4.85 10.04
CA MET A 139 -20.79 -4.16 10.64
C MET A 139 -22.05 -5.03 10.79
N VAL A 140 -21.96 -6.35 10.66
CA VAL A 140 -23.16 -7.21 10.77
C VAL A 140 -23.00 -8.21 11.92
N THR A 141 -23.53 -7.82 13.08
CA THR A 141 -24.07 -8.72 14.11
C THR A 141 -25.49 -9.12 13.76
#